data_AF-A0A395CW08-F1
#
_entry.id   AF-A0A395CW08-F1
#
_cell.length_a   1.000
_cell.length_b   1.000
_cell.length_c   1.000
_cell.angle_alpha   90.00
_cell.angle_beta   90.00
_cell.angle_gamma   90.00
#
_symmetry.space_group_name_H-M   'P 1'
#
loop_
_entity.id
_entity.type
_entity.pdbx_description
1 polymer ?
#
loop_
_entity_poly.entity_id
_entity_poly.type
_entity_poly.pdbx_seq_one_letter_code
_entity_poly.pdbx_strand_id
1 'polypeptide(L)'
;MIREFQYRGETFRVNAHGVAGHEEVFIIHLVDGEEEGEISIDRMTEENDTSAPIEDICVMLCDRLIVENSIDCADPEGGFGWVEGKAVKHVLPSRSDEAAAH
;
A
#
# COMPACT_ATOMS: atom_id res chain seq x y z
N MET A 1 -0.61 -8.85 1.40
CA MET A 1 -1.91 -8.23 1.71
C MET A 1 -2.19 -7.17 0.66
N ILE A 2 -3.41 -7.11 0.14
CA ILE A 2 -3.85 -6.04 -0.77
C ILE A 2 -5.15 -5.47 -0.22
N ARG A 3 -5.17 -4.19 0.14
CA ARG A 3 -6.33 -3.57 0.78
C ARG A 3 -6.38 -2.06 0.57
N GLU A 4 -7.59 -1.53 0.43
CA GLU A 4 -7.85 -0.09 0.38
C GLU A 4 -8.11 0.49 1.77
N PHE A 5 -7.67 1.74 1.96
CA PHE A 5 -7.88 2.53 3.18
C PHE A 5 -8.03 4.00 2.84
N GLN A 6 -8.54 4.77 3.80
CA GLN A 6 -8.65 6.22 3.74
C GLN A 6 -7.67 6.84 4.72
N TYR A 7 -7.06 7.94 4.31
CA TYR A 7 -6.24 8.79 5.16
C TYR A 7 -6.26 10.21 4.59
N ARG A 8 -6.42 11.21 5.47
CA ARG A 8 -6.57 12.63 5.12
C ARG A 8 -7.64 12.96 4.06
N GLY A 9 -8.74 12.21 4.05
CA GLY A 9 -9.82 12.36 3.06
C GLY A 9 -9.53 11.74 1.69
N GLU A 10 -8.33 11.19 1.49
CA GLU A 10 -7.92 10.52 0.25
C GLU A 10 -8.09 9.00 0.36
N THR A 11 -8.20 8.33 -0.80
CA THR A 11 -8.23 6.87 -0.86
C THR A 11 -6.88 6.34 -1.33
N PHE A 12 -6.34 5.35 -0.63
CA PHE A 12 -5.10 4.69 -0.97
C PHE A 12 -5.29 3.17 -0.98
N ARG A 13 -4.41 2.48 -1.70
CA ARG A 13 -4.30 1.02 -1.69
C ARG A 13 -2.91 0.60 -1.23
N VAL A 14 -2.86 -0.27 -0.23
CA VAL A 14 -1.62 -0.93 0.19
C VAL A 14 -1.49 -2.29 -0.49
N ASN A 15 -0.31 -2.56 -1.04
CA ASN A 15 0.18 -3.88 -1.40
C ASN A 15 1.39 -4.21 -0.52
N ALA A 16 1.24 -5.13 0.42
CA ALA A 16 2.31 -5.57 1.31
C ALA A 16 2.71 -7.03 1.01
N HIS A 17 3.99 -7.30 0.77
CA HIS A 17 4.53 -8.64 0.48
C HIS A 17 5.60 -9.02 1.51
N GLY A 18 5.41 -10.14 2.21
CA GLY A 18 6.35 -10.62 3.24
C GLY A 18 5.63 -11.00 4.53
N VAL A 19 6.34 -10.88 5.65
CA VAL A 19 5.83 -11.12 7.00
C VAL A 19 5.92 -9.84 7.81
N ALA A 20 5.05 -9.65 8.80
CA ALA A 20 5.01 -8.42 9.58
C ALA A 20 6.39 -8.04 10.17
N GLY A 21 6.79 -6.79 9.96
CA GLY A 21 8.10 -6.24 10.31
C GLY A 21 9.19 -6.47 9.25
N HIS A 22 8.92 -7.28 8.23
CA HIS A 22 9.82 -7.69 7.16
C HIS A 22 9.04 -7.90 5.86
N GLU A 23 8.37 -6.84 5.43
CA GLU A 23 7.59 -6.80 4.20
C GLU A 23 8.03 -5.64 3.29
N GLU A 24 7.89 -5.87 1.99
CA GLU A 24 7.88 -4.80 1.00
C GLU A 24 6.47 -4.19 0.99
N VAL A 25 6.36 -2.88 1.18
CA VAL A 25 5.09 -2.15 1.24
C VAL A 25 5.03 -1.14 0.12
N PHE A 26 3.99 -1.21 -0.70
CA PHE A 26 3.66 -0.22 -1.73
C PHE A 26 2.34 0.46 -1.40
N ILE A 27 2.29 1.78 -1.48
CA ILE A 27 1.10 2.61 -1.35
C ILE A 27 0.82 3.27 -2.68
N ILE A 28 -0.44 3.19 -3.12
CA ILE A 28 -0.92 3.79 -4.36
C ILE A 28 -2.07 4.74 -4.02
N HIS A 29 -1.99 6.00 -4.46
CA HIS A 29 -3.07 6.98 -4.36
C HIS A 29 -4.10 6.75 -5.45
N LEU A 30 -5.38 6.73 -5.08
CA LEU A 30 -6.50 6.48 -5.97
C LEU A 30 -7.39 7.72 -6.07
N VAL A 31 -7.57 8.23 -7.29
CA VAL A 31 -8.49 9.34 -7.61
C VAL A 31 -9.51 8.83 -8.61
N ASP A 32 -10.79 8.85 -8.23
CA ASP A 32 -11.90 8.32 -9.05
C ASP A 32 -11.68 6.88 -9.58
N GLY A 33 -10.86 6.09 -8.87
CA GLY A 33 -10.51 4.71 -9.22
C GLY A 33 -9.29 4.56 -10.13
N GLU A 34 -8.63 5.66 -10.50
CA GLU A 34 -7.38 5.69 -11.28
C GLU A 34 -6.16 5.85 -10.34
N GLU A 35 -5.02 5.29 -10.74
CA GLU A 35 -3.76 5.30 -9.97
C GLU A 35 -2.94 6.54 -10.33
N GLU A 36 -2.85 7.50 -9.41
CA GLU A 36 -2.24 8.83 -9.68
C GLU A 36 -0.85 9.02 -9.06
N GLY A 37 -0.44 8.13 -8.15
CA GLY A 37 0.87 8.20 -7.52
C GLY A 37 1.19 6.98 -6.68
N GLU A 38 2.47 6.66 -6.56
CA GLU A 38 2.94 5.53 -5.78
C GLU A 38 4.19 5.86 -4.95
N ILE A 39 4.32 5.17 -3.81
CA ILE A 39 5.53 5.17 -2.99
C ILE A 39 5.70 3.79 -2.36
N SER A 40 6.94 3.40 -2.06
CA SER A 40 7.23 2.12 -1.41
C SER A 40 8.36 2.19 -0.41
N ILE A 41 8.47 1.12 0.38
CA ILE A 41 9.61 0.82 1.25
C ILE A 41 9.85 -0.69 1.28
N ASP A 42 11.11 -1.10 1.19
CA ASP A 42 11.53 -2.47 1.48
C ASP A 42 11.98 -2.58 2.94
N ARG A 43 11.07 -3.04 3.82
CA ARG A 43 11.38 -3.22 5.25
C ARG A 43 12.36 -4.36 5.54
N MET A 44 12.77 -5.14 4.52
CA MET A 44 13.75 -6.21 4.66
C MET A 44 15.19 -5.69 4.54
N THR A 45 15.41 -4.66 3.73
CA THR A 45 16.75 -4.17 3.39
C THR A 45 17.00 -2.71 3.80
N GLU A 46 15.96 -1.90 3.90
CA GLU A 46 16.05 -0.51 4.33
C GLU A 46 16.00 -0.37 5.85
N GLU A 47 16.66 0.66 6.39
CA GLU A 47 16.58 1.00 7.81
C GLU A 47 15.17 1.47 8.16
N ASN A 48 14.49 0.73 9.03
CA ASN A 48 13.11 1.00 9.42
C ASN A 48 12.81 0.46 10.84
N ASP A 49 11.71 0.93 11.43
CA ASP A 49 11.15 0.32 12.62
C ASP A 49 10.40 -0.97 12.26
N THR A 50 11.05 -2.12 12.45
CA THR A 50 10.47 -3.44 12.17
C THR A 50 9.41 -3.86 13.19
N SER A 51 9.27 -3.11 14.30
CA SER A 51 8.23 -3.34 15.30
C SER A 51 6.95 -2.55 15.03
N ALA A 52 7.00 -1.55 14.15
CA ALA A 52 5.86 -0.72 13.81
C ALA A 52 4.75 -1.55 13.11
N PRO A 53 3.48 -1.36 13.49
CA PRO A 53 2.35 -1.97 12.81
C PRO A 53 2.23 -1.46 11.37
N ILE A 54 1.57 -2.24 10.51
CA ILE A 54 1.43 -1.91 9.08
C ILE A 54 0.69 -0.59 8.87
N GLU A 55 -0.27 -0.26 9.73
CA GLU A 55 -1.02 1.00 9.69
C GLU A 55 -0.10 2.22 9.84
N ASP A 56 0.88 2.16 10.75
CA ASP A 56 1.84 3.25 10.96
C ASP A 56 2.78 3.40 9.75
N ILE A 57 3.14 2.29 9.10
CA ILE A 57 3.91 2.31 7.86
C ILE A 57 3.10 2.93 6.72
N CYS A 58 1.82 2.57 6.58
CA CYS A 58 0.93 3.19 5.60
C CYS A 58 0.84 4.70 5.79
N VAL A 59 0.63 5.18 7.03
CA VAL A 59 0.55 6.61 7.35
C VAL A 59 1.86 7.32 6.99
N MET A 60 3.00 6.76 7.40
CA MET A 60 4.32 7.33 7.11
C MET A 60 4.55 7.50 5.60
N LEU A 61 4.19 6.49 4.81
CA LEU A 61 4.34 6.50 3.35
C LEU A 61 3.36 7.47 2.70
N CYS A 62 2.09 7.50 3.14
CA CYS A 62 1.11 8.48 2.67
C CYS A 62 1.58 9.91 2.93
N ASP A 63 2.09 10.23 4.13
CA ASP A 63 2.60 11.56 4.46
C ASP A 63 3.72 11.99 3.51
N ARG A 64 4.63 11.07 3.16
CA ARG A 64 5.70 11.32 2.16
C ARG A 64 5.12 11.55 0.77
N LEU A 65 4.25 10.65 0.30
CA LEU A 65 3.64 10.73 -1.03
C LEU A 65 2.84 12.03 -1.21
N ILE A 66 2.08 12.45 -0.19
CA ILE A 66 1.32 13.70 -0.19
C ILE A 66 2.24 14.91 -0.41
N VAL A 67 3.38 14.94 0.28
CA VAL A 67 4.36 16.02 0.14
C VAL A 67 5.05 15.97 -1.24
N GLU A 68 5.48 14.79 -1.67
CA GLU A 68 6.21 14.60 -2.94
C GLU A 68 5.35 14.97 -4.16
N ASN A 69 4.07 14.58 -4.14
CA ASN A 69 3.15 14.82 -5.24
C ASN A 69 2.29 16.07 -5.08
N SER A 70 2.48 16.83 -3.99
CA SER A 70 1.67 18.02 -3.67
C SER A 70 0.17 17.73 -3.71
N ILE A 71 -0.25 16.60 -3.12
CA ILE A 71 -1.64 16.17 -3.08
C ILE A 71 -2.44 17.14 -2.20
N ASP A 72 -3.50 17.74 -2.75
CA ASP A 72 -4.42 18.61 -2.02
C ASP A 72 -5.48 17.76 -1.29
N CYS A 73 -5.14 17.37 -0.05
CA CYS A 73 -5.97 16.46 0.74
C CYS A 73 -7.35 17.06 1.08
N ALA A 74 -8.41 16.29 0.82
CA ALA A 74 -9.79 16.71 1.11
C ALA A 74 -10.07 16.93 2.61
N ASP A 75 -9.39 16.19 3.50
CA ASP A 75 -9.51 16.35 4.96
C ASP A 75 -8.13 16.23 5.63
N PRO A 76 -7.33 17.31 5.74
CA PRO A 76 -5.95 17.24 6.24
C PRO A 76 -5.77 16.63 7.64
N GLU A 77 -6.82 16.65 8.47
CA GLU A 77 -6.84 16.08 9.83
C GLU A 77 -7.51 14.70 9.89
N GLY A 78 -7.93 14.16 8.74
CA GLY A 78 -8.61 12.89 8.59
C GLY A 78 -7.72 11.72 9.00
N GLY A 79 -8.17 10.95 9.99
CA GLY A 79 -7.45 9.79 10.51
C GLY A 79 -7.42 8.60 9.53
N PHE A 80 -6.55 7.63 9.82
CA PHE A 80 -6.48 6.37 9.08
C PHE A 80 -7.72 5.50 9.31
N GLY A 81 -8.27 4.93 8.25
CA GLY A 81 -9.39 3.99 8.33
C GLY A 81 -9.41 2.98 7.19
N TRP A 82 -9.47 1.69 7.50
CA TRP A 82 -9.65 0.65 6.48
C TRP A 82 -11.01 0.80 5.79
N VAL A 83 -11.04 0.74 4.45
CA VAL A 83 -12.32 0.69 3.71
C VAL A 83 -12.95 -0.69 3.93
N GLU A 84 -14.18 -0.72 4.44
CA GLU A 84 -14.95 -1.95 4.58
C GLU A 84 -15.41 -2.44 3.20
N GLY A 85 -14.96 -3.62 2.79
CA GLY A 85 -15.50 -4.31 1.62
C GLY A 85 -14.69 -4.21 0.32
N LYS A 86 -13.43 -4.66 0.33
CA LYS A 86 -12.77 -5.44 -0.75
C LYS A 86 -11.32 -5.70 -0.31
N ALA A 87 -11.10 -6.75 0.48
CA ALA A 87 -9.79 -7.38 0.43
C ALA A 87 -9.68 -7.99 -0.98
N VAL A 88 -8.95 -7.35 -1.88
CA VAL A 88 -8.76 -7.84 -3.25
C VAL A 88 -7.86 -9.08 -3.17
N LYS A 89 -8.44 -10.23 -2.83
CA LYS A 89 -7.77 -11.52 -2.96
C LYS A 89 -7.70 -11.88 -4.44
N HIS A 90 -6.64 -11.46 -5.12
CA HIS A 90 -6.08 -12.21 -6.23
C HIS A 90 -4.61 -11.85 -6.45
N VAL A 91 -3.72 -12.61 -5.83
CA VAL A 91 -2.39 -12.82 -6.39
C VAL A 91 -2.49 -14.13 -7.16
N LEU A 92 -2.62 -14.05 -8.48
CA LEU A 92 -2.44 -15.21 -9.34
C LEU A 92 -0.99 -15.68 -9.23
N PRO A 93 -0.70 -16.99 -9.16
CA PRO A 93 0.66 -17.47 -9.30
C PRO A 93 1.15 -17.15 -10.72
N SER A 94 2.20 -16.33 -10.81
CA SER A 94 3.02 -16.23 -12.00
C SER A 94 3.87 -17.49 -12.11
N ARG A 95 3.50 -18.39 -13.03
CA ARG A 95 4.43 -19.13 -13.90
C ARG A 95 3.67 -19.89 -14.98
N SER A 96 4.04 -19.61 -16.21
CA SER A 96 3.76 -20.40 -17.40
C SER A 96 4.30 -21.82 -17.20
N ASP A 97 3.42 -22.81 -16.96
CA ASP A 97 3.76 -24.22 -17.14
C ASP A 97 3.40 -24.63 -18.58
N GLU A 98 4.20 -24.14 -19.51
CA GLU A 98 4.44 -24.80 -20.79
C GLU A 98 5.69 -25.66 -20.63
N ALA A 99 5.62 -26.75 -19.86
CA ALA A 99 6.61 -27.82 -19.85
C ALA A 99 6.11 -29.06 -19.09
N ALA A 100 5.70 -30.08 -19.84
CA ALA A 100 5.85 -31.52 -19.57
C ALA A 100 4.58 -32.33 -19.89
N ALA A 101 4.38 -32.60 -21.18
CA ALA A 101 3.80 -33.85 -21.61
C ALA A 101 4.64 -34.37 -22.79
N HIS A 102 5.63 -35.20 -22.46
CA HIS A 102 6.23 -36.14 -23.40
C HIS A 102 5.32 -37.36 -23.52
#